data_AF-A0A3D0I5I8-F1
#
_entry.id   AF-A0A3D0I5I8-F1
#
_cell.length_a   1.000
_cell.length_b   1.000
_cell.length_c   1.000
_cell.angle_alpha   90.00
_cell.angle_beta   90.00
_cell.angle_gamma   90.00
#
_symmetry.space_group_name_H-M   'P 1'
#
loop_
_entity.id
_entity.type
_entity.pdbx_description
1 polymer ?
#
loop_
_entity_poly.entity_id
_entity_poly.type
_entity_poly.pdbx_seq_one_letter_code
_entity_poly.pdbx_strand_id
1 'polypeptide(L)'
;MRGDDQKQQGMWSYISPEKRVPRDHPLRPIRAMVDQALSELSPRFSHLYARTGRPSIAPEKLLRALLLQVLYTIRSERQLMEQLDYNLLFRWFVGLSMDDA
;
A
#
# COMPACT_ATOMS: atom_id res chain seq x y z
N MET A 1 19.11 32.42 8.01
CA MET A 1 18.98 32.90 6.61
C MET A 1 17.77 32.18 6.00
N ARG A 2 16.83 32.90 5.40
CA ARG A 2 15.63 32.30 4.79
C ARG A 2 16.05 31.74 3.42
N GLY A 3 15.86 30.44 3.21
CA GLY A 3 16.10 29.79 1.92
C GLY A 3 14.99 30.13 0.92
N ASP A 4 15.32 30.07 -0.37
CA ASP A 4 14.36 30.27 -1.45
C ASP A 4 13.35 29.12 -1.50
N ASP A 5 12.08 29.47 -1.73
CA ASP A 5 10.99 28.52 -1.93
C ASP A 5 11.02 27.98 -3.37
N GLN A 6 11.94 27.04 -3.62
CA GLN A 6 11.99 26.33 -4.89
C GLN A 6 10.87 25.30 -4.95
N LYS A 7 9.80 25.63 -5.69
CA LYS A 7 8.73 24.69 -6.04
C LYS A 7 9.25 23.68 -7.06
N GLN A 8 9.84 22.59 -6.60
CA GLN A 8 10.31 21.51 -7.44
C GLN A 8 9.14 20.74 -8.07
N GLN A 9 8.92 20.94 -9.37
CA GLN A 9 8.19 20.01 -10.22
C GLN A 9 9.18 18.95 -10.74
N GLY A 10 9.67 18.09 -9.85
CA GLY A 10 10.45 16.93 -10.28
C GLY A 10 9.53 15.96 -11.01
N MET A 11 9.72 15.81 -12.32
CA MET A 11 8.93 14.90 -13.18
C MET A 11 9.06 13.41 -12.76
N TRP A 12 10.13 13.06 -12.01
CA TRP A 12 10.41 11.69 -11.57
C TRP A 12 10.94 11.68 -10.13
N SER A 13 10.43 10.78 -9.28
CA SER A 13 11.00 10.50 -7.95
C SER A 13 11.57 9.08 -7.90
N TYR A 14 12.89 8.95 -7.92
CA TYR A 14 13.59 7.67 -7.82
C TYR A 14 13.70 7.13 -6.38
N ILE A 15 12.98 7.73 -5.43
CA ILE A 15 13.08 7.38 -4.02
C ILE A 15 12.01 6.33 -3.70
N SER A 16 12.45 5.12 -3.36
CA SER A 16 11.57 4.04 -2.90
C SER A 16 10.67 4.51 -1.75
N PRO A 17 9.36 4.18 -1.79
CA PRO A 17 8.43 4.44 -0.67
C PRO A 17 8.96 3.92 0.67
N GLU A 18 9.72 2.83 0.65
CA GLU A 18 10.37 2.25 1.83
C GLU A 18 11.28 3.23 2.57
N LYS A 19 11.98 4.11 1.83
CA LYS A 19 12.86 5.14 2.41
C LYS A 19 12.08 6.37 2.89
N ARG A 20 10.84 6.55 2.42
CA ARG A 20 9.99 7.70 2.75
C ARG A 20 9.18 7.48 4.03
N VAL A 21 8.82 6.23 4.33
CA VAL A 21 8.09 5.89 5.55
C VAL A 21 9.06 5.84 6.74
N PRO A 22 8.83 6.62 7.81
CA PRO A 22 9.70 6.64 8.99
C PRO A 22 9.95 5.23 9.56
N ARG A 23 11.16 4.97 10.06
CA ARG A 23 11.57 3.65 10.56
C ARG A 23 10.81 3.22 11.82
N ASP A 24 10.34 4.19 12.59
CA ASP A 24 9.57 4.07 13.82
C ASP A 24 8.05 4.13 13.58
N HIS A 25 7.60 4.19 12.33
CA HIS A 25 6.18 4.27 12.02
C HIS A 25 5.43 3.00 12.48
N PRO A 26 4.29 3.11 13.20
CA PRO A 26 3.59 1.98 13.82
C PRO A 26 3.07 0.94 12.83
N LEU A 27 2.82 1.33 11.57
CA LEU A 27 2.45 0.38 10.52
C LEU A 27 3.59 -0.59 10.10
N ARG A 28 4.85 -0.33 10.43
CA ARG A 28 5.97 -1.23 10.09
C ARG A 28 5.87 -2.60 10.75
N PRO A 29 5.79 -2.71 12.09
CA PRO A 29 5.59 -4.02 12.72
C PRO A 29 4.28 -4.67 12.28
N ILE A 30 3.20 -3.88 12.09
CA ILE A 30 1.92 -4.40 11.60
C ILE A 30 2.07 -5.01 10.22
N ARG A 31 2.75 -4.33 9.29
CA ARG A 31 2.99 -4.82 7.94
C ARG A 31 3.77 -6.13 7.97
N ALA A 32 4.80 -6.25 8.78
CA ALA A 32 5.57 -7.48 8.91
C ALA A 32 4.70 -8.66 9.40
N MET A 33 3.86 -8.44 10.42
CA MET A 33 2.93 -9.46 10.92
C MET A 33 1.90 -9.87 9.86
N VAL A 34 1.36 -8.90 9.13
CA VAL A 34 0.38 -9.14 8.06
C VAL A 34 1.02 -9.89 6.90
N ASP A 35 2.20 -9.48 6.45
CA ASP A 35 2.92 -10.13 5.35
C ASP A 35 3.25 -11.60 5.69
N GLN A 36 3.63 -11.89 6.95
CA GLN A 36 3.81 -13.25 7.42
C GLN A 36 2.51 -14.06 7.35
N ALA A 37 1.42 -13.54 7.93
CA ALA A 37 0.13 -14.23 7.94
C ALA A 37 -0.40 -14.48 6.51
N LEU A 38 -0.23 -13.52 5.61
CA LEU A 38 -0.63 -13.66 4.22
C LEU A 38 0.22 -14.69 3.47
N SER A 39 1.52 -14.76 3.77
CA SER A 39 2.40 -15.79 3.19
C SER A 39 1.96 -17.20 3.58
N GLU A 40 1.51 -17.41 4.81
CA GLU A 40 0.98 -18.70 5.29
C GLU A 40 -0.35 -19.06 4.61
N LEU A 41 -1.17 -18.05 4.26
CA LEU A 41 -2.46 -18.23 3.59
C LEU A 41 -2.36 -18.34 2.06
N SER A 42 -1.28 -17.85 1.46
CA SER A 42 -1.11 -17.76 0.00
C SER A 42 -1.33 -19.09 -0.75
N PRO A 43 -0.89 -20.27 -0.24
CA PRO A 43 -1.20 -21.55 -0.88
C PRO A 43 -2.70 -21.82 -0.95
N ARG A 44 -3.46 -21.49 0.11
CA ARG A 44 -4.92 -21.66 0.13
C ARG A 44 -5.60 -20.73 -0.87
N PHE A 45 -5.17 -19.47 -0.94
CA PHE A 45 -5.68 -18.53 -1.95
C PHE A 45 -5.40 -19.04 -3.37
N SER A 46 -4.20 -19.56 -3.62
CA SER A 46 -3.81 -20.10 -4.93
C SER A 46 -4.74 -21.21 -5.42
N HIS A 47 -5.32 -22.01 -4.52
CA HIS A 47 -6.30 -23.04 -4.89
C HIS A 47 -7.68 -22.50 -5.26
N LEU A 48 -8.04 -21.30 -4.77
CA LEU A 48 -9.34 -20.68 -5.03
C LEU A 48 -9.37 -19.82 -6.30
N TYR A 49 -8.19 -19.40 -6.78
CA TYR A 49 -8.08 -18.54 -7.95
C TYR A 49 -8.04 -19.33 -9.26
N ALA A 50 -8.68 -18.77 -10.29
CA ALA A 50 -8.66 -19.36 -11.63
C ALA A 50 -7.23 -19.40 -12.19
N ARG A 51 -6.87 -20.52 -12.82
CA ARG A 51 -5.58 -20.69 -13.51
C ARG A 51 -5.52 -19.98 -14.86
N THR A 52 -6.66 -19.50 -15.36
CA THR A 52 -6.83 -18.90 -16.68
C THR A 52 -7.64 -17.60 -16.58
N GLY A 53 -7.45 -16.71 -17.55
CA GLY A 53 -8.13 -15.41 -17.61
C GLY A 53 -7.21 -14.23 -17.26
N ARG A 54 -7.80 -13.04 -17.18
CA ARG A 54 -7.07 -11.82 -16.78
C ARG A 54 -6.68 -11.93 -15.30
N PRO A 55 -5.41 -11.71 -14.94
CA PRO A 55 -5.00 -11.64 -13.54
C PRO A 55 -5.83 -10.62 -12.79
N SER A 56 -6.51 -11.05 -11.73
CA SER A 56 -7.18 -10.16 -10.79
C SER A 56 -6.16 -9.56 -9.82
N ILE A 57 -6.59 -8.56 -9.06
CA ILE A 57 -5.78 -8.02 -7.97
C ILE A 57 -5.51 -9.13 -6.95
N ALA A 58 -4.25 -9.25 -6.54
CA ALA A 58 -3.83 -10.24 -5.55
C ALA A 58 -4.63 -10.06 -4.24
N PRO A 59 -5.16 -11.15 -3.64
CA PRO A 59 -5.96 -11.07 -2.41
C PRO A 59 -5.19 -10.42 -1.26
N GLU A 60 -3.87 -10.57 -1.23
CA GLU A 60 -2.97 -9.95 -0.26
C GLU A 60 -3.03 -8.40 -0.31
N LYS A 61 -3.17 -7.81 -1.51
CA LYS A 61 -3.32 -6.35 -1.65
C LYS A 61 -4.67 -5.89 -1.10
N LEU A 62 -5.74 -6.63 -1.40
CA LEU A 62 -7.08 -6.32 -0.90
C LEU A 62 -7.14 -6.40 0.63
N LEU A 63 -6.61 -7.47 1.22
CA LEU A 63 -6.61 -7.65 2.68
C LEU A 63 -5.80 -6.56 3.40
N ARG A 64 -4.65 -6.15 2.84
CA ARG A 64 -3.89 -5.01 3.39
C ARG A 64 -4.66 -3.70 3.30
N ALA A 65 -5.38 -3.46 2.21
CA ALA A 65 -6.21 -2.26 2.06
C ALA A 65 -7.37 -2.23 3.08
N LEU A 66 -8.05 -3.37 3.29
CA LEU A 66 -9.11 -3.48 4.29
C LEU A 66 -8.59 -3.29 5.72
N LEU A 67 -7.37 -3.74 6.02
CA LEU A 67 -6.75 -3.46 7.31
C LEU A 67 -6.53 -1.96 7.54
N LEU A 68 -6.10 -1.21 6.52
CA LEU A 68 -6.01 0.25 6.63
C LEU A 68 -7.37 0.88 6.92
N GLN A 69 -8.43 0.36 6.30
CA GLN A 69 -9.79 0.83 6.53
C GLN A 69 -10.20 0.69 8.01
N VAL A 70 -9.85 -0.44 8.65
CA VAL A 70 -10.10 -0.66 10.08
C VAL A 70 -9.20 0.22 10.95
N LEU A 71 -7.88 0.20 10.71
CA LEU A 71 -6.89 0.90 11.53
C LEU A 71 -7.07 2.42 11.54
N TYR A 72 -7.52 2.99 10.42
CA TYR A 72 -7.74 4.43 10.27
C TYR A 72 -9.22 4.82 10.27
N THR A 73 -10.12 3.88 10.54
CA THR A 73 -11.58 4.13 10.58
C THR A 73 -12.09 4.79 9.29
N ILE A 74 -11.57 4.36 8.13
CA ILE A 74 -11.98 4.89 6.83
C ILE A 74 -13.41 4.41 6.56
N ARG A 75 -14.32 5.35 6.26
CA ARG A 75 -15.77 5.10 6.35
C ARG A 75 -16.34 4.34 5.17
N SER A 76 -15.60 4.22 4.06
CA SER A 76 -16.05 3.52 2.86
C SER A 76 -14.88 3.06 2.00
N GLU A 77 -15.13 2.06 1.15
CA GLU A 77 -14.18 1.61 0.14
C GLU A 77 -13.85 2.73 -0.87
N ARG A 78 -14.84 3.56 -1.22
CA ARG A 78 -14.62 4.72 -2.10
C ARG A 78 -13.61 5.70 -1.49
N GLN A 79 -13.75 6.01 -0.21
CA GLN A 79 -12.79 6.85 0.50
C GLN A 79 -11.42 6.17 0.67
N LEU A 80 -11.39 4.84 0.81
CA LEU A 80 -10.14 4.08 0.83
C LEU A 80 -9.41 4.19 -0.52
N MET A 81 -10.12 4.07 -1.64
CA MET A 81 -9.53 4.23 -2.96
C MET A 81 -8.98 5.66 -3.14
N GLU A 82 -9.75 6.69 -2.76
CA GLU A 82 -9.26 8.06 -2.77
C GLU A 82 -7.97 8.21 -1.94
N GLN A 83 -7.90 7.63 -0.75
CA GLN A 83 -6.67 7.66 0.05
C GLN A 83 -5.53 6.93 -0.65
N LEU A 84 -5.77 5.80 -1.31
CA LEU A 84 -4.73 5.08 -2.05
C LEU A 84 -4.23 5.89 -3.25
N ASP A 85 -5.00 6.80 -3.83
CA ASP A 85 -4.54 7.62 -4.96
C ASP A 85 -3.39 8.58 -4.58
N TYR A 86 -3.41 9.13 -3.37
CA TYR A 86 -2.43 10.16 -2.97
C TYR A 86 -1.62 9.84 -1.71
N ASN A 87 -2.05 8.90 -0.88
CA ASN A 87 -1.40 8.63 0.39
C ASN A 87 -0.26 7.60 0.20
N LEU A 88 0.96 8.13 0.06
CA LEU A 88 2.18 7.34 -0.08
C LEU A 88 2.35 6.27 1.01
N LEU A 89 1.99 6.58 2.26
CA LEU A 89 2.09 5.62 3.37
C LEU A 89 1.14 4.44 3.16
N PHE A 90 -0.09 4.71 2.71
CA PHE A 90 -1.09 3.67 2.49
C PHE A 90 -0.71 2.81 1.28
N ARG A 91 -0.26 3.42 0.18
CA ARG A 91 0.29 2.69 -0.98
C ARG A 91 1.46 1.81 -0.58
N TRP A 92 2.38 2.35 0.21
CA TRP A 92 3.50 1.58 0.76
C TRP A 92 3.00 0.38 1.55
N PHE A 93 2.05 0.55 2.47
CA PHE A 93 1.52 -0.54 3.30
C PHE A 93 0.84 -1.62 2.46
N VAL A 94 0.05 -1.25 1.45
CA VAL A 94 -0.64 -2.20 0.54
C VAL A 94 0.32 -2.90 -0.43
N GLY A 95 1.48 -2.27 -0.71
CA GLY A 95 2.42 -2.75 -1.73
C GLY A 95 2.00 -2.33 -3.15
N LEU A 96 1.47 -1.12 -3.30
CA LEU A 96 1.22 -0.49 -4.59
C LEU A 96 2.44 0.34 -5.01
N SER A 97 2.79 0.29 -6.30
CA SER A 97 3.72 1.25 -6.90
C SER A 97 3.14 2.65 -6.86
N MET A 98 3.94 3.71 -7.02
CA MET A 98 3.39 5.06 -7.19
C MET A 98 2.65 5.22 -8.53
N ASP A 99 2.98 4.38 -9.51
CA ASP A 99 2.42 4.45 -10.87
C ASP A 99 1.25 3.47 -11.08
N ASP A 100 0.92 2.63 -10.08
CA ASP A 100 -0.23 1.73 -10.19
C ASP A 100 -1.54 2.55 -10.16
N ALA A 101 -2.47 2.26 -11.08
CA ALA A 101 -3.82 2.84 -11.09
C ALA A 101 -4.79 2.09 -10.16
#